data_AF-E2C0P2-F1
#
_entry.id   AF-E2C0P2-F1
#
_cell.length_a   1.000
_cell.length_b   1.000
_cell.length_c   1.000
_cell.angle_alpha   90.00
_cell.angle_beta   90.00
_cell.angle_gamma   90.00
#
_symmetry.space_group_name_H-M   'P 1'
#
loop_
_entity.id
_entity.type
_entity.pdbx_description
1 polymer ?
#
loop_
_entity_poly.entity_id
_entity_poly.type
_entity_poly.pdbx_seq_one_letter_code
_entity_poly.pdbx_strand_id
1 'polypeptide(L)'
;MKVRDISNLIRTNLWNHGYCLEQTENIIEKEHNVHLNIVDRAYIKDKYVKYCLEYWVEKIDSFLKEHSANRQLVERLIALNNIRHFVEIPPPFNEMNYYQLLMKHKHLIEQHKEEILMRHFKEKCLELSMAHSNTITKQIDFFKALLEFLTMFEKCEEYPDMMKLQHLHEPDISSDKFFQLIMDLHIADSNIKLKQLQNAAQSLIGHKYIAFMDKYQEIIGAYFKPVKMQKLTIDNRVVIEIIGGNFYLSDIISDINSMLFHDSYVEEVRFICSGIMYINENLENSTWHGKNIVVYAKAIVICDKYKWDISGQSADATTITKAKTHDNGVGLDGEHGKCGESGGNVFIYADTVLHPEMLEIWSNGGNGSDGQSGGDGKNGRNGTGISHVDFKNHFPTCGKFVGKSSVENLRTTVRNIRSLGQIRISWLNGKNCSVEDIIKCKKRCNTYLEAVTEESQEIYFSSSFDGQTFVLYKGRRPGGRGGVAGLGGQGGYPGKAISNDNGIVVISNSGKNGENGKEGKCGIHGKNGWDMSFIDCAHWMKGKYYGTNENNKLELSCYDSNASNRIYVPYRATNSNNKYVQILETSIPKPPSTTFTEKNISTRSKCQAQAERKKNISGVSQDVGVRLV
;
A
#
# COMPACT_ATOMS: atom_id res chain seq x y z
N MET A 1 -22.61 67.02 54.73
CA MET A 1 -22.30 65.97 53.74
C MET A 1 -23.41 65.85 52.72
N LYS A 2 -23.12 65.60 51.45
CA LYS A 2 -24.17 65.20 50.50
C LYS A 2 -24.54 63.73 50.78
N VAL A 3 -25.83 63.46 50.90
CA VAL A 3 -26.40 62.13 51.18
C VAL A 3 -25.90 61.04 50.21
N ARG A 4 -25.57 61.42 48.97
CA ARG A 4 -25.01 60.52 47.94
C ARG A 4 -23.59 60.03 48.26
N ASP A 5 -22.75 60.85 48.90
CA ASP A 5 -21.35 60.50 49.17
C ASP A 5 -21.27 59.43 50.27
N ILE A 6 -22.09 59.58 51.33
CA ILE A 6 -22.19 58.60 52.43
C ILE A 6 -22.68 57.25 51.93
N SER A 7 -23.72 57.22 51.09
CA SER A 7 -24.26 55.97 50.55
C SER A 7 -23.27 55.22 49.66
N ASN A 8 -22.50 55.94 48.85
CA ASN A 8 -21.43 55.34 48.04
C ASN A 8 -20.31 54.78 48.93
N LEU A 9 -19.93 55.51 49.98
CA LEU A 9 -18.91 55.06 50.93
C LEU A 9 -19.30 53.78 51.65
N ILE A 10 -20.55 53.67 52.13
CA ILE A 10 -21.03 52.44 52.76
C ILE A 10 -21.01 51.30 51.73
N ARG A 11 -21.50 51.51 50.50
CA ARG A 11 -21.51 50.48 49.45
C ARG A 11 -20.11 49.97 49.11
N THR A 12 -19.16 50.87 48.88
CA THR A 12 -17.77 50.52 48.52
C THR A 12 -17.08 49.77 49.65
N ASN A 13 -17.20 50.26 50.89
CA ASN A 13 -16.55 49.64 52.04
C ASN A 13 -17.14 48.28 52.38
N LEU A 14 -18.46 48.13 52.29
CA LEU A 14 -19.13 46.87 52.56
C LEU A 14 -18.87 45.84 51.44
N TRP A 15 -18.90 46.25 50.18
CA TRP A 15 -18.68 45.34 49.03
C TRP A 15 -17.22 44.90 48.91
N ASN A 16 -16.27 45.84 48.91
CA ASN A 16 -14.86 45.56 48.63
C ASN A 16 -14.08 45.04 49.84
N HIS A 17 -14.46 45.47 51.05
CA HIS A 17 -13.66 45.22 52.25
C HIS A 17 -14.39 44.43 53.34
N GLY A 18 -15.71 44.23 53.23
CA GLY A 18 -16.49 43.49 54.21
C GLY A 18 -16.46 44.13 55.61
N TYR A 19 -16.26 45.44 55.69
CA TYR A 19 -16.14 46.16 56.95
C TYR A 19 -17.43 46.14 57.76
N CYS A 20 -17.30 45.98 59.08
CA CYS A 20 -18.43 46.06 60.00
C CYS A 20 -18.92 47.51 60.17
N LEU A 21 -20.06 47.69 60.83
CA LEU A 21 -20.67 49.01 60.98
C LEU A 21 -19.72 50.02 61.65
N GLU A 22 -19.04 49.63 62.72
CA GLU A 22 -18.14 50.54 63.46
C GLU A 22 -16.96 50.99 62.59
N GLN A 23 -16.44 50.10 61.75
CA GLN A 23 -15.37 50.42 60.80
C GLN A 23 -15.87 51.39 59.74
N THR A 24 -17.10 51.18 59.24
CA THR A 24 -17.72 52.03 58.23
C THR A 24 -18.00 53.43 58.79
N GLU A 25 -18.54 53.53 60.02
CA GLU A 25 -18.73 54.82 60.72
C GLU A 25 -17.41 55.57 60.90
N ASN A 26 -16.34 54.87 61.34
CA ASN A 26 -15.01 55.47 61.52
C ASN A 26 -14.39 55.98 60.22
N ILE A 27 -14.61 55.28 59.10
CA ILE A 27 -14.12 55.71 57.78
C ILE A 27 -14.85 56.97 57.33
N ILE A 28 -16.17 57.02 57.52
CA ILE A 28 -16.99 58.16 57.16
C ILE A 28 -16.60 59.40 58.00
N GLU A 29 -16.36 59.24 59.30
CA GLU A 29 -15.87 60.33 60.17
C GLU A 29 -14.51 60.85 59.73
N LYS A 30 -13.59 59.95 59.35
CA LYS A 30 -12.24 60.29 58.89
C LYS A 30 -12.24 60.98 57.53
N GLU A 31 -12.96 60.46 56.55
CA GLU A 31 -12.97 61.02 55.19
C GLU A 31 -13.63 62.40 55.13
N HIS A 32 -14.66 62.62 55.95
CA HIS A 32 -15.38 63.88 55.97
C HIS A 32 -14.89 64.85 57.05
N ASN A 33 -13.96 64.43 57.91
CA ASN A 33 -13.43 65.19 59.04
C ASN A 33 -14.53 65.80 59.94
N VAL A 34 -15.56 64.99 60.24
CA VAL A 34 -16.76 65.39 61.00
C VAL A 34 -17.11 64.31 62.01
N HIS A 35 -17.63 64.69 63.18
CA HIS A 35 -18.20 63.74 64.14
C HIS A 35 -19.67 63.46 63.80
N LEU A 36 -20.02 62.17 63.66
CA LEU A 36 -21.38 61.78 63.27
C LEU A 36 -22.38 62.08 64.37
N ASN A 37 -23.38 62.91 64.08
CA ASN A 37 -24.49 63.17 64.99
C ASN A 37 -25.49 62.00 65.01
N ILE A 38 -26.49 62.09 65.90
CA ILE A 38 -27.50 61.03 66.09
C ILE A 38 -28.26 60.71 64.79
N VAL A 39 -28.57 61.74 63.99
CA VAL A 39 -29.31 61.60 62.73
C VAL A 39 -28.45 60.91 61.67
N ASP A 40 -27.18 61.30 61.55
CA ASP A 40 -26.24 60.70 60.60
C ASP A 40 -25.98 59.23 60.93
N ARG A 41 -25.81 58.89 62.22
CA ARG A 41 -25.65 57.49 62.67
C ARG A 41 -26.89 56.66 62.39
N ALA A 42 -28.09 57.20 62.60
CA ALA A 42 -29.34 56.52 62.26
C ALA A 42 -29.44 56.26 60.75
N TYR A 43 -29.08 57.24 59.92
CA TYR A 43 -29.05 57.09 58.46
C TYR A 43 -28.03 56.03 58.00
N ILE A 44 -26.82 56.04 58.56
CA ILE A 44 -25.77 55.05 58.23
C ILE A 44 -26.22 53.65 58.62
N LYS A 45 -26.80 53.47 59.81
CA LYS A 45 -27.34 52.18 60.28
C LYS A 45 -28.41 51.63 59.34
N ASP A 46 -29.36 52.46 58.92
CA ASP A 46 -30.40 52.08 57.96
C ASP A 46 -29.81 51.62 56.62
N LYS A 47 -28.90 52.42 56.04
CA LYS A 47 -28.25 52.07 54.77
C LYS A 47 -27.38 50.83 54.88
N TYR A 48 -26.66 50.66 55.99
CA TYR A 48 -25.80 49.51 56.21
C TYR A 48 -26.61 48.21 56.24
N VAL A 49 -27.69 48.15 57.03
CA VAL A 49 -28.59 46.98 57.08
C VAL A 49 -29.17 46.66 55.70
N LYS A 50 -29.63 47.69 54.97
CA LYS A 50 -30.18 47.53 53.62
C LYS A 50 -29.14 46.96 52.65
N TYR A 51 -27.92 47.50 52.61
CA TYR A 51 -26.89 47.03 51.70
C TYR A 51 -26.36 45.63 52.06
N CYS A 52 -26.29 45.27 53.34
CA CYS A 52 -25.99 43.89 53.75
C CYS A 52 -27.00 42.89 53.17
N LEU A 53 -28.30 43.22 53.21
CA LEU A 53 -29.36 42.38 52.64
C LEU A 53 -29.26 42.31 51.11
N GLU A 54 -29.07 43.44 50.43
CA GLU A 54 -28.88 43.49 48.96
C GLU A 54 -27.71 42.60 48.54
N TYR A 55 -26.53 42.77 49.15
CA TYR A 55 -25.34 42.01 48.80
C TYR A 55 -25.40 40.54 49.21
N TRP A 56 -26.15 40.22 50.27
CA TRP A 56 -26.40 38.83 50.63
C TRP A 56 -27.22 38.12 49.56
N VAL A 57 -28.30 38.75 49.07
CA VAL A 57 -29.11 38.23 47.95
C VAL A 57 -28.25 38.05 46.69
N GLU A 58 -27.38 39.01 46.37
CA GLU A 58 -26.46 38.89 45.22
C GLU A 58 -25.47 37.72 45.39
N LYS A 59 -24.99 37.47 46.61
CA LYS A 59 -24.14 36.30 46.89
C LYS A 59 -24.90 34.99 46.81
N ILE A 60 -26.16 34.95 47.24
CA ILE A 60 -27.03 33.79 47.04
C ILE A 60 -27.20 33.50 45.55
N ASP A 61 -27.47 34.52 44.73
CA ASP A 61 -27.58 34.38 43.27
C ASP A 61 -26.28 33.84 42.65
N SER A 62 -25.12 34.40 43.00
CA SER A 62 -23.82 33.90 42.55
C SER A 62 -23.59 32.45 42.97
N PHE A 63 -23.93 32.10 44.20
CA PHE A 63 -23.75 30.75 44.75
C PHE A 63 -24.66 29.72 44.04
N LEU A 64 -25.90 30.09 43.75
CA LEU A 64 -26.84 29.26 42.98
C LEU A 64 -26.35 29.05 41.55
N LYS A 65 -25.74 30.06 40.93
CA LYS A 65 -25.15 29.94 39.58
C LYS A 65 -23.96 28.97 39.58
N GLU A 66 -23.07 29.08 40.56
CA GLU A 66 -21.93 28.16 40.73
C GLU A 66 -22.38 26.71 40.98
N HIS A 67 -23.51 26.51 41.67
CA HIS A 67 -24.04 25.19 42.05
C HIS A 67 -25.36 24.87 41.33
N SER A 68 -25.49 25.29 40.08
CA SER A 68 -26.79 25.37 39.40
C SER A 68 -27.46 24.02 39.14
N ALA A 69 -26.71 22.92 39.11
CA ALA A 69 -27.26 21.56 39.01
C ALA A 69 -27.85 21.03 40.32
N ASN A 70 -27.66 21.72 41.45
CA ASN A 70 -28.08 21.23 42.77
C ASN A 70 -29.52 21.63 43.10
N ARG A 71 -30.47 20.76 42.74
CA ARG A 71 -31.91 20.91 43.03
C ARG A 71 -32.20 21.17 44.52
N GLN A 72 -31.43 20.57 45.44
CA GLN A 72 -31.66 20.73 46.88
C GLN A 72 -31.41 22.18 47.34
N LEU A 73 -30.55 22.94 46.66
CA LEU A 73 -30.32 24.35 47.00
C LEU A 73 -31.53 25.22 46.65
N VAL A 74 -32.19 24.95 45.52
CA VAL A 74 -33.42 25.66 45.12
C VAL A 74 -34.56 25.32 46.08
N GLU A 75 -34.71 24.06 46.47
CA GLU A 75 -35.71 23.62 47.45
C GLU A 75 -35.48 24.28 48.82
N ARG A 76 -34.21 24.37 49.27
CA ARG A 76 -33.84 25.12 50.47
C ARG A 76 -34.15 26.61 50.35
N LEU A 77 -33.93 27.22 49.18
CA LEU A 77 -34.24 28.64 48.93
C LEU A 77 -35.75 28.90 48.99
N ILE A 78 -36.57 28.00 48.42
CA ILE A 78 -38.04 28.07 48.50
C ILE A 78 -38.50 27.89 49.96
N ALA A 79 -37.86 26.98 50.71
CA ALA A 79 -38.19 26.74 52.12
C ALA A 79 -37.94 27.97 53.01
N LEU A 80 -37.11 28.93 52.58
CA LEU A 80 -36.94 30.22 53.29
C LEU A 80 -38.25 31.00 53.41
N ASN A 81 -39.24 30.76 52.55
CA ASN A 81 -40.54 31.40 52.65
C ASN A 81 -41.27 31.06 53.98
N ASN A 82 -40.98 29.89 54.55
CA ASN A 82 -41.62 29.40 55.78
C ASN A 82 -40.94 29.91 57.07
N ILE A 83 -39.76 30.51 56.97
CA ILE A 83 -38.96 30.99 58.10
C ILE A 83 -39.50 32.32 58.62
N ARG A 84 -39.54 32.53 59.94
CA ARG A 84 -40.07 33.78 60.52
C ARG A 84 -38.98 34.79 60.88
N HIS A 85 -37.80 34.31 61.27
CA HIS A 85 -36.71 35.15 61.77
C HIS A 85 -35.39 34.86 61.04
N PHE A 86 -34.51 35.86 60.91
CA PHE A 86 -33.22 35.66 60.24
C PHE A 86 -32.34 34.61 60.94
N VAL A 87 -32.49 34.42 62.26
CA VAL A 87 -31.75 33.40 63.03
C VAL A 87 -32.06 31.96 62.61
N GLU A 88 -33.20 31.72 61.95
CA GLU A 88 -33.65 30.38 61.53
C GLU A 88 -33.13 29.98 60.14
N ILE A 89 -32.41 30.88 59.45
CA ILE A 89 -31.89 30.63 58.11
C ILE A 89 -30.92 29.43 58.15
N PRO A 90 -31.13 28.40 57.33
CA PRO A 90 -30.31 27.19 57.34
C PRO A 90 -29.03 27.34 56.51
N PRO A 91 -28.03 26.45 56.73
CA PRO A 91 -26.89 26.30 55.83
C PRO A 91 -27.30 25.92 54.40
N PRO A 92 -26.58 26.41 53.37
CA PRO A 92 -25.35 27.22 53.45
C PRO A 92 -25.60 28.74 53.52
N PHE A 93 -26.85 29.21 53.46
CA PHE A 93 -27.15 30.64 53.34
C PHE A 93 -26.75 31.45 54.57
N ASN A 94 -26.80 30.84 55.76
CA ASN A 94 -26.36 31.44 57.02
C ASN A 94 -24.83 31.42 57.22
N GLU A 95 -24.07 30.74 56.37
CA GLU A 95 -22.60 30.72 56.42
C GLU A 95 -21.99 31.86 55.59
N MET A 96 -22.81 32.57 54.81
CA MET A 96 -22.37 33.65 53.93
C MET A 96 -21.97 34.91 54.72
N ASN A 97 -20.89 35.58 54.29
CA ASN A 97 -20.31 36.73 54.99
C ASN A 97 -21.30 37.85 55.30
N TYR A 98 -22.18 38.21 54.36
CA TYR A 98 -23.15 39.30 54.58
C TYR A 98 -24.25 38.93 55.57
N TYR A 99 -24.63 37.64 55.67
CA TYR A 99 -25.49 37.17 56.76
C TYR A 99 -24.78 37.32 58.10
N GLN A 100 -23.52 36.89 58.20
CA GLN A 100 -22.74 36.99 59.45
C GLN A 100 -22.59 38.46 59.91
N LEU A 101 -22.33 39.38 58.97
CA LEU A 101 -22.30 40.82 59.24
C LEU A 101 -23.66 41.36 59.70
N LEU A 102 -24.75 40.93 59.08
CA LEU A 102 -26.10 41.31 59.47
C LEU A 102 -26.42 40.82 60.90
N MET A 103 -26.08 39.56 61.21
CA MET A 103 -26.34 38.95 62.51
C MET A 103 -25.47 39.53 63.65
N LYS A 104 -24.25 39.99 63.36
CA LYS A 104 -23.42 40.75 64.31
C LYS A 104 -24.13 42.02 64.82
N HIS A 105 -25.02 42.59 64.01
CA HIS A 105 -25.79 43.78 64.33
C HIS A 105 -27.30 43.50 64.45
N LYS A 106 -27.69 42.32 64.97
CA LYS A 106 -29.10 41.90 65.12
C LYS A 106 -30.02 42.95 65.78
N HIS A 107 -29.52 43.69 66.77
CA HIS A 107 -30.28 44.76 67.43
C HIS A 107 -30.77 45.86 66.46
N LEU A 108 -30.07 46.07 65.33
CA LEU A 108 -30.51 47.00 64.28
C LEU A 108 -31.65 46.41 63.46
N ILE A 109 -31.69 45.09 63.25
CA ILE A 109 -32.78 44.41 62.54
C ILE A 109 -34.09 44.58 63.33
N GLU A 110 -34.02 44.44 64.65
CA GLU A 110 -35.16 44.65 65.55
C GLU A 110 -35.66 46.11 65.48
N GLN A 111 -34.76 47.09 65.42
CA GLN A 111 -35.10 48.51 65.23
C GLN A 111 -35.77 48.80 63.87
N HIS A 112 -35.38 48.09 62.81
CA HIS A 112 -35.91 48.27 61.44
C HIS A 112 -37.17 47.44 61.16
N LYS A 113 -37.80 46.86 62.19
CA LYS A 113 -38.95 45.95 62.06
C LYS A 113 -38.61 44.75 61.19
N GLU A 114 -37.99 43.74 61.79
CA GLU A 114 -37.52 42.48 61.15
C GLU A 114 -38.50 41.92 60.10
N GLU A 115 -39.80 41.96 60.38
CA GLU A 115 -40.86 41.48 59.47
C GLU A 115 -40.80 42.14 58.07
N ILE A 116 -40.52 43.44 57.98
CA ILE A 116 -40.46 44.19 56.73
C ILE A 116 -39.22 43.77 55.92
N LEU A 117 -38.07 43.69 56.58
CA LEU A 117 -36.81 43.28 55.95
C LEU A 117 -36.87 41.82 55.48
N MET A 118 -37.44 40.94 56.31
CA MET A 118 -37.65 39.53 56.00
C MET A 118 -38.58 39.36 54.79
N ARG A 119 -39.66 40.15 54.70
CA ARG A 119 -40.57 40.13 53.55
C ARG A 119 -39.82 40.47 52.25
N HIS A 120 -39.05 41.56 52.25
CA HIS A 120 -38.29 41.96 51.06
C HIS A 120 -37.23 40.93 50.66
N PHE A 121 -36.52 40.35 51.64
CA PHE A 121 -35.57 39.28 51.39
C PHE A 121 -36.24 38.05 50.76
N LYS A 122 -37.38 37.61 51.30
CA LYS A 122 -38.15 36.47 50.76
C LYS A 122 -38.63 36.72 49.34
N GLU A 123 -39.14 37.91 49.04
CA GLU A 123 -39.54 38.29 47.68
C GLU A 123 -38.37 38.12 46.71
N LYS A 124 -37.18 38.63 47.07
CA LYS A 124 -35.97 38.50 46.27
C LYS A 124 -35.49 37.06 46.12
N CYS A 125 -35.50 36.27 47.19
CA CYS A 125 -35.16 34.84 47.12
C CYS A 125 -36.15 34.05 46.26
N LEU A 126 -37.45 34.40 46.29
CA LEU A 126 -38.46 33.78 45.44
C LEU A 126 -38.21 34.13 43.96
N GLU A 127 -37.98 35.41 43.65
CA GLU A 127 -37.58 35.86 42.29
C GLU A 127 -36.37 35.07 41.77
N LEU A 128 -35.33 34.93 42.59
CA LEU A 128 -34.14 34.13 42.25
C LEU A 128 -34.48 32.66 42.03
N SER A 129 -35.30 32.05 42.90
CA SER A 129 -35.71 30.64 42.76
C SER A 129 -36.45 30.38 41.44
N MET A 130 -37.34 31.30 41.05
CA MET A 130 -38.11 31.19 39.81
C MET A 130 -37.20 31.37 38.60
N ALA A 131 -36.31 32.36 38.61
CA ALA A 131 -35.35 32.59 37.52
C ALA A 131 -34.42 31.37 37.31
N HIS A 132 -33.93 30.80 38.40
CA HIS A 132 -33.04 29.63 38.37
C HIS A 132 -33.75 28.38 37.85
N SER A 133 -34.96 28.10 38.37
CA SER A 133 -35.79 26.98 37.93
C SER A 133 -36.14 27.05 36.44
N ASN A 134 -36.48 28.26 35.95
CA ASN A 134 -36.78 28.49 34.54
C ASN A 134 -35.55 28.26 33.65
N THR A 135 -34.36 28.65 34.12
CA THR A 135 -33.09 28.42 33.42
C THR A 135 -32.74 26.92 33.34
N ILE A 136 -32.88 26.16 34.44
CA ILE A 136 -32.68 24.71 34.42
C ILE A 136 -33.65 24.03 33.45
N THR A 137 -34.91 24.44 33.45
CA THR A 137 -35.94 23.88 32.56
C THR A 137 -35.56 24.05 31.09
N LYS A 138 -35.15 25.26 30.68
CA LYS A 138 -34.65 25.52 29.32
C LYS A 138 -33.44 24.66 28.95
N GLN A 139 -32.52 24.44 29.88
CA GLN A 139 -31.35 23.57 29.65
C GLN A 139 -31.77 22.10 29.46
N ILE A 140 -32.71 21.59 30.26
CA ILE A 140 -33.27 20.24 30.08
C ILE A 140 -34.01 20.12 28.74
N ASP A 141 -34.77 21.14 28.36
CA ASP A 141 -35.50 21.14 27.08
C ASP A 141 -34.54 21.17 25.88
N PHE A 142 -33.46 21.93 25.98
CA PHE A 142 -32.36 21.87 25.00
C PHE A 142 -31.74 20.48 24.93
N PHE A 143 -31.43 19.86 26.07
CA PHE A 143 -30.86 18.51 26.10
C PHE A 143 -31.75 17.48 25.41
N LYS A 144 -33.06 17.53 25.66
CA LYS A 144 -34.05 16.67 24.98
C LYS A 144 -34.08 16.93 23.48
N ALA A 145 -34.13 18.20 23.07
CA ALA A 145 -34.14 18.56 21.66
C ALA A 145 -32.86 18.11 20.96
N LEU A 146 -31.70 18.21 21.62
CA LEU A 146 -30.42 17.73 21.10
C LEU A 146 -30.42 16.22 20.88
N LEU A 147 -30.89 15.44 21.86
CA LEU A 147 -30.99 13.98 21.73
C LEU A 147 -31.98 13.57 20.63
N GLU A 148 -33.14 14.21 20.56
CA GLU A 148 -34.13 13.94 19.49
C GLU A 148 -33.58 14.30 18.11
N PHE A 149 -32.78 15.36 18.01
CA PHE A 149 -32.12 15.74 16.78
C PHE A 149 -31.04 14.74 16.35
N LEU A 150 -30.17 14.33 17.28
CA LEU A 150 -29.12 13.33 17.02
C LEU A 150 -29.70 11.94 16.70
N THR A 151 -30.84 11.57 17.25
CA THR A 151 -31.51 10.30 16.90
C THR A 151 -32.20 10.34 15.53
N MET A 152 -32.63 11.52 15.07
CA MET A 152 -33.11 11.71 13.69
C MET A 152 -31.96 11.57 12.69
N PHE A 153 -30.76 11.99 13.05
CA PHE A 153 -29.57 11.90 12.19
C PHE A 153 -29.26 10.45 11.76
N GLU A 154 -29.60 9.45 12.57
CA GLU A 154 -29.46 8.03 12.19
C GLU A 154 -30.37 7.60 11.03
N LYS A 155 -31.33 8.43 10.61
CA LYS A 155 -32.42 8.07 9.68
C LYS A 155 -32.57 8.98 8.47
N CYS A 156 -31.74 10.02 8.32
CA CYS A 156 -31.92 11.03 7.28
C CYS A 156 -30.91 10.88 6.13
N GLU A 157 -31.41 11.03 4.91
CA GLU A 157 -30.65 10.93 3.64
C GLU A 157 -29.90 12.22 3.26
N GLU A 158 -30.11 13.33 3.97
CA GLU A 158 -29.56 14.64 3.61
C GLU A 158 -28.65 15.22 4.73
N TYR A 159 -27.74 16.12 4.32
CA TYR A 159 -27.06 17.21 5.07
C TYR A 159 -25.55 17.11 5.35
N PRO A 160 -24.72 17.64 4.42
CA PRO A 160 -23.32 18.05 4.64
C PRO A 160 -23.10 19.00 5.82
N ASP A 161 -24.06 19.90 6.10
CA ASP A 161 -23.93 20.94 7.13
C ASP A 161 -23.91 20.42 8.57
N MET A 162 -24.31 19.16 8.78
CA MET A 162 -24.40 18.55 10.11
C MET A 162 -23.04 18.24 10.73
N MET A 163 -21.96 18.12 9.94
CA MET A 163 -20.60 17.95 10.49
C MET A 163 -20.09 19.20 11.20
N LYS A 164 -20.73 20.35 10.99
CA LYS A 164 -20.45 21.55 11.81
C LYS A 164 -20.65 21.27 13.30
N LEU A 165 -21.48 20.29 13.67
CA LEU A 165 -21.64 19.84 15.05
C LEU A 165 -20.35 19.23 15.63
N GLN A 166 -19.44 18.69 14.82
CA GLN A 166 -18.16 18.18 15.33
C GLN A 166 -17.32 19.30 15.98
N HIS A 167 -17.43 20.54 15.49
CA HIS A 167 -16.75 21.71 16.07
C HIS A 167 -17.28 22.08 17.46
N LEU A 168 -18.42 21.53 17.89
CA LEU A 168 -18.95 21.74 19.24
C LEU A 168 -18.16 20.96 20.31
N HIS A 169 -17.32 20.01 19.90
CA HIS A 169 -16.39 19.28 20.77
C HIS A 169 -15.00 19.95 20.86
N GLU A 170 -14.86 21.22 20.46
CA GLU A 170 -13.63 21.98 20.70
C GLU A 170 -13.36 22.14 22.21
N PRO A 171 -12.11 21.91 22.68
CA PRO A 171 -11.72 22.26 24.04
C PRO A 171 -11.97 23.75 24.28
N ASP A 172 -12.56 24.10 25.43
CA ASP A 172 -12.81 25.48 25.87
C ASP A 172 -13.76 26.32 24.98
N ILE A 173 -14.65 25.68 24.22
CA ILE A 173 -15.70 26.42 23.48
C ILE A 173 -16.59 27.23 24.45
N SER A 174 -16.80 28.51 24.15
CA SER A 174 -17.73 29.32 24.93
C SER A 174 -19.18 28.89 24.69
N SER A 175 -20.05 29.04 25.69
CA SER A 175 -21.48 28.71 25.56
C SER A 175 -22.13 29.47 24.40
N ASP A 176 -21.82 30.76 24.23
CA ASP A 176 -22.34 31.57 23.14
C ASP A 176 -21.88 31.05 21.76
N LYS A 177 -20.59 30.69 21.60
CA LYS A 177 -20.08 30.12 20.34
C LYS A 177 -20.74 28.77 20.05
N PHE A 178 -20.92 27.94 21.07
CA PHE A 178 -21.57 26.63 20.96
C PHE A 178 -23.00 26.75 20.45
N PHE A 179 -23.83 27.61 21.06
CA PHE A 179 -25.21 27.78 20.61
C PHE A 179 -25.29 28.49 19.26
N GLN A 180 -24.38 29.43 18.96
CA GLN A 180 -24.36 30.09 17.66
C GLN A 180 -24.09 29.10 16.53
N LEU A 181 -23.15 28.17 16.70
CA LEU A 181 -22.90 27.12 15.71
C LEU A 181 -24.13 26.25 15.43
N ILE A 182 -24.97 26.01 16.44
CA ILE A 182 -26.26 25.31 16.28
C ILE A 182 -27.27 26.17 15.51
N MET A 183 -27.29 27.48 15.77
CA MET A 183 -28.16 28.42 15.03
C MET A 183 -27.75 28.53 13.56
N ASP A 184 -26.46 28.39 13.26
CA ASP A 184 -25.90 28.49 11.91
C ASP A 184 -26.09 27.20 11.07
N LEU A 185 -26.65 26.14 11.66
CA LEU A 185 -27.00 24.92 10.92
C LEU A 185 -28.14 25.24 9.94
N HIS A 186 -27.88 25.03 8.65
CA HIS A 186 -28.89 25.16 7.60
C HIS A 186 -29.25 23.78 7.08
N ILE A 187 -30.52 23.41 7.25
CA ILE A 187 -31.13 22.17 6.78
C ILE A 187 -32.39 22.58 6.02
N ALA A 188 -32.88 21.79 5.06
CA ALA A 188 -34.06 22.18 4.28
C ALA A 188 -35.20 22.61 5.21
N ASP A 189 -35.97 23.63 4.79
CA ASP A 189 -36.93 24.38 5.60
C ASP A 189 -38.01 23.54 6.32
N SER A 190 -38.13 22.25 5.99
CA SER A 190 -39.08 21.28 6.53
C SER A 190 -38.62 20.55 7.79
N ASN A 191 -37.37 20.67 8.26
CA ASN A 191 -36.91 19.89 9.42
C ASN A 191 -37.41 20.46 10.76
N ILE A 192 -38.53 19.90 11.24
CA ILE A 192 -39.18 20.27 12.52
C ILE A 192 -38.22 20.08 13.71
N LYS A 193 -37.35 19.06 13.69
CA LYS A 193 -36.43 18.76 14.80
C LYS A 193 -35.28 19.76 14.90
N LEU A 194 -34.71 20.21 13.77
CA LEU A 194 -33.72 21.28 13.79
C LEU A 194 -34.33 22.57 14.35
N LYS A 195 -35.53 22.95 13.89
CA LYS A 195 -36.21 24.15 14.41
C LYS A 195 -36.47 24.06 15.91
N GLN A 196 -36.83 22.88 16.42
CA GLN A 196 -36.97 22.64 17.87
C GLN A 196 -35.63 22.84 18.61
N LEU A 197 -34.54 22.29 18.08
CA LEU A 197 -33.20 22.46 18.64
C LEU A 197 -32.76 23.93 18.62
N GLN A 198 -32.92 24.64 17.51
CA GLN A 198 -32.58 26.05 17.35
C GLN A 198 -33.40 26.94 18.29
N ASN A 199 -34.70 26.70 18.42
CA ASN A 199 -35.54 27.43 19.38
C ASN A 199 -35.08 27.22 20.82
N ALA A 200 -34.71 25.98 21.18
CA ALA A 200 -34.19 25.67 22.51
C ALA A 200 -32.81 26.34 22.74
N ALA A 201 -31.92 26.31 21.74
CA ALA A 201 -30.62 26.97 21.78
C ALA A 201 -30.75 28.49 21.94
N GLN A 202 -31.63 29.13 21.15
CA GLN A 202 -31.92 30.56 21.20
C GLN A 202 -32.37 31.03 22.59
N SER A 203 -33.09 30.17 23.33
CA SER A 203 -33.54 30.46 24.69
C SER A 203 -32.42 30.52 25.74
N LEU A 204 -31.25 29.95 25.40
CA LEU A 204 -30.06 29.83 26.25
C LEU A 204 -28.93 30.79 25.86
N ILE A 205 -28.94 31.37 24.65
CA ILE A 205 -27.96 32.38 24.22
C ILE A 205 -27.90 33.55 25.23
N GLY A 206 -26.69 34.00 25.57
CA GLY A 206 -26.46 35.09 26.53
C GLY A 206 -26.50 34.66 28.01
N HIS A 207 -26.79 33.39 28.31
CA HIS A 207 -26.62 32.88 29.68
C HIS A 207 -25.14 32.60 29.93
N LYS A 208 -24.56 33.32 30.90
CA LYS A 208 -23.14 33.21 31.27
C LYS A 208 -22.74 31.83 31.84
N TYR A 209 -23.72 31.06 32.33
CA TYR A 209 -23.46 29.77 32.96
C TYR A 209 -24.46 28.73 32.43
N ILE A 210 -23.94 27.63 31.90
CA ILE A 210 -24.70 26.48 31.40
C ILE A 210 -24.24 25.26 32.20
N ALA A 211 -25.14 24.69 33.00
CA ALA A 211 -24.84 23.64 33.96
C ALA A 211 -24.52 22.29 33.31
N PHE A 212 -25.14 22.00 32.17
CA PHE A 212 -24.97 20.74 31.46
C PHE A 212 -24.02 20.85 30.27
N MET A 213 -23.19 21.89 30.20
CA MET A 213 -22.30 22.12 29.05
C MET A 213 -21.39 20.91 28.79
N ASP A 214 -20.71 20.42 29.84
CA ASP A 214 -19.85 19.24 29.75
C ASP A 214 -20.62 18.01 29.24
N LYS A 215 -21.90 17.87 29.62
CA LYS A 215 -22.77 16.77 29.16
C LYS A 215 -23.20 16.92 27.72
N TYR A 216 -23.42 18.14 27.24
CA TYR A 216 -23.70 18.39 25.82
C TYR A 216 -22.49 18.02 24.98
N GLN A 217 -21.30 18.46 25.41
CA GLN A 217 -20.04 18.13 24.74
C GLN A 217 -19.74 16.64 24.79
N GLU A 218 -19.94 15.96 25.93
CA GLU A 218 -19.75 14.52 26.08
C GLU A 218 -20.60 13.73 25.06
N ILE A 219 -21.88 14.09 24.90
CA ILE A 219 -22.78 13.40 23.96
C ILE A 219 -22.39 13.67 22.52
N ILE A 220 -22.09 14.92 22.17
CA ILE A 220 -21.63 15.28 20.82
C ILE A 220 -20.30 14.57 20.51
N GLY A 221 -19.37 14.53 21.47
CA GLY A 221 -18.09 13.84 21.34
C GLY A 221 -18.23 12.35 21.16
N ALA A 222 -19.15 11.72 21.91
CA ALA A 222 -19.49 10.32 21.73
C ALA A 222 -20.09 10.05 20.34
N TYR A 223 -20.91 10.99 19.83
CA TYR A 223 -21.57 10.88 18.54
C TYR A 223 -20.61 11.04 17.35
N PHE A 224 -19.73 12.03 17.39
CA PHE A 224 -18.79 12.36 16.31
C PHE A 224 -17.38 11.80 16.52
N LYS A 225 -17.21 10.84 17.45
CA LYS A 225 -15.94 10.22 17.87
C LYS A 225 -14.82 10.44 16.84
N PRO A 226 -13.80 11.25 17.16
CA PRO A 226 -12.86 11.76 16.16
C PRO A 226 -12.16 10.62 15.45
N VAL A 227 -11.92 10.80 14.15
CA VAL A 227 -11.24 9.80 13.33
C VAL A 227 -9.81 9.62 13.82
N LYS A 228 -9.44 8.36 14.04
CA LYS A 228 -8.07 7.93 14.34
C LYS A 228 -7.59 7.04 13.21
N MET A 229 -6.37 7.28 12.76
CA MET A 229 -5.70 6.44 11.77
C MET A 229 -4.52 5.74 12.42
N GLN A 230 -4.37 4.45 12.12
CA GLN A 230 -3.23 3.66 12.59
C GLN A 230 -2.76 2.70 11.51
N LYS A 231 -1.45 2.47 11.47
CA LYS A 231 -0.84 1.48 10.59
C LYS A 231 -0.54 0.22 11.39
N LEU A 232 -1.00 -0.92 10.89
CA LEU A 232 -0.91 -2.22 11.54
C LEU A 232 -0.28 -3.24 10.60
N THR A 233 0.23 -4.33 11.16
CA THR A 233 0.63 -5.51 10.39
C THR A 233 -0.25 -6.68 10.79
N ILE A 234 -1.08 -7.18 9.87
CA ILE A 234 -2.06 -8.25 10.10
C ILE A 234 -1.82 -9.35 9.06
N ASP A 235 -1.59 -10.59 9.49
CA ASP A 235 -1.30 -11.72 8.60
C ASP A 235 -0.11 -11.46 7.63
N ASN A 236 0.94 -10.78 8.12
CA ASN A 236 2.10 -10.29 7.36
C ASN A 236 1.76 -9.27 6.25
N ARG A 237 0.57 -8.65 6.29
CA ARG A 237 0.17 -7.57 5.38
C ARG A 237 0.17 -6.25 6.13
N VAL A 238 0.60 -5.19 5.47
CA VAL A 238 0.56 -3.83 6.02
C VAL A 238 -0.83 -3.26 5.77
N VAL A 239 -1.51 -2.86 6.84
CA VAL A 239 -2.90 -2.39 6.83
C VAL A 239 -2.97 -0.98 7.41
N ILE A 240 -3.71 -0.09 6.75
CA ILE A 240 -4.13 1.19 7.34
C ILE A 240 -5.54 1.00 7.89
N GLU A 241 -5.73 1.22 9.19
CA GLU A 241 -7.02 1.14 9.86
C GLU A 241 -7.47 2.55 10.28
N ILE A 242 -8.66 2.93 9.83
CA ILE A 242 -9.33 4.19 10.12
C ILE A 242 -10.51 3.88 11.02
N ILE A 243 -10.53 4.45 12.23
CA ILE A 243 -11.59 4.23 13.22
C ILE A 243 -12.24 5.57 13.56
N GLY A 244 -13.56 5.68 13.42
CA GLY A 244 -14.29 6.92 13.71
C GLY A 244 -15.77 6.69 14.04
N GLY A 245 -16.42 7.74 14.55
CA GLY A 245 -17.86 7.79 14.81
C GLY A 245 -18.65 7.92 13.51
N ASN A 246 -18.91 9.17 13.10
CA ASN A 246 -19.42 9.53 11.78
C ASN A 246 -18.33 10.34 11.06
N PHE A 247 -18.10 10.10 9.76
CA PHE A 247 -17.13 10.90 9.00
C PHE A 247 -17.40 10.88 7.50
N TYR A 248 -16.91 11.91 6.80
CA TYR A 248 -16.86 11.97 5.33
C TYR A 248 -15.55 11.40 4.83
N LEU A 249 -15.60 10.65 3.73
CA LEU A 249 -14.40 10.14 3.09
C LEU A 249 -13.47 11.28 2.65
N SER A 250 -14.02 12.40 2.15
CA SER A 250 -13.26 13.58 1.75
C SER A 250 -12.37 14.15 2.85
N ASP A 251 -12.80 14.06 4.11
CA ASP A 251 -12.09 14.68 5.24
C ASP A 251 -10.80 13.93 5.58
N ILE A 252 -10.71 12.67 5.18
CA ILE A 252 -9.64 11.75 5.56
C ILE A 252 -8.82 11.26 4.36
N ILE A 253 -9.33 11.41 3.14
CA ILE A 253 -8.74 10.80 1.95
C ILE A 253 -7.34 11.33 1.63
N SER A 254 -7.09 12.62 1.86
CA SER A 254 -5.80 13.25 1.59
C SER A 254 -4.70 12.63 2.45
N ASP A 255 -4.99 12.40 3.73
CA ASP A 255 -4.04 11.79 4.67
C ASP A 255 -3.77 10.34 4.30
N ILE A 256 -4.80 9.58 3.91
CA ILE A 256 -4.65 8.19 3.46
C ILE A 256 -3.83 8.13 2.17
N ASN A 257 -4.13 8.99 1.18
CA ASN A 257 -3.39 9.05 -0.08
C ASN A 257 -1.91 9.38 0.15
N SER A 258 -1.61 10.27 1.09
CA SER A 258 -0.23 10.57 1.50
C SER A 258 0.46 9.34 2.08
N MET A 259 -0.21 8.60 2.97
CA MET A 259 0.33 7.35 3.54
C MET A 259 0.58 6.28 2.47
N LEU A 260 -0.34 6.11 1.51
CA LEU A 260 -0.21 5.15 0.40
C LEU A 260 0.90 5.54 -0.56
N PHE A 261 1.11 6.83 -0.81
CA PHE A 261 2.19 7.33 -1.66
C PHE A 261 3.57 7.08 -1.04
N HIS A 262 3.70 7.28 0.28
CA HIS A 262 4.97 7.09 0.98
C HIS A 262 5.30 5.62 1.29
N ASP A 263 4.31 4.73 1.27
CA ASP A 263 4.51 3.30 1.51
C ASP A 263 3.74 2.41 0.52
N SER A 264 4.47 1.96 -0.50
CA SER A 264 3.94 1.05 -1.51
C SER A 264 3.62 -0.35 -0.98
N TYR A 265 4.13 -0.74 0.20
CA TYR A 265 3.88 -2.04 0.82
C TYR A 265 2.50 -2.14 1.50
N VAL A 266 1.77 -1.03 1.66
CA VAL A 266 0.40 -1.08 2.16
C VAL A 266 -0.46 -1.89 1.20
N GLU A 267 -1.10 -2.94 1.69
CA GLU A 267 -1.92 -3.85 0.88
C GLU A 267 -3.42 -3.64 1.10
N GLU A 268 -3.81 -3.08 2.24
CA GLU A 268 -5.22 -3.01 2.66
C GLU A 268 -5.53 -1.74 3.45
N VAL A 269 -6.70 -1.16 3.20
CA VAL A 269 -7.25 -0.02 3.95
C VAL A 269 -8.59 -0.43 4.56
N ARG A 270 -8.76 -0.21 5.87
CA ARG A 270 -9.96 -0.55 6.63
C ARG A 270 -10.64 0.70 7.16
N PHE A 271 -11.89 0.90 6.79
CA PHE A 271 -12.77 1.92 7.36
C PHE A 271 -13.67 1.25 8.40
N ILE A 272 -13.48 1.57 9.67
CA ILE A 272 -14.27 1.08 10.81
C ILE A 272 -15.03 2.27 11.41
N CYS A 273 -16.29 2.36 11.05
CA CYS A 273 -17.19 3.43 11.42
C CYS A 273 -18.23 2.89 12.41
N SER A 274 -18.32 3.47 13.62
CA SER A 274 -19.35 3.04 14.58
C SER A 274 -20.74 3.62 14.27
N GLY A 275 -20.82 4.63 13.41
CA GLY A 275 -22.06 5.26 12.96
C GLY A 275 -22.19 5.28 11.44
N ILE A 276 -22.20 6.49 10.85
CA ILE A 276 -22.44 6.74 9.43
C ILE A 276 -21.15 7.13 8.71
N MET A 277 -20.80 6.36 7.68
CA MET A 277 -19.75 6.72 6.72
C MET A 277 -20.37 7.37 5.50
N TYR A 278 -19.95 8.60 5.18
CA TYR A 278 -20.38 9.31 3.98
C TYR A 278 -19.37 9.11 2.86
N ILE A 279 -19.81 8.46 1.77
CA ILE A 279 -19.01 8.30 0.56
C ILE A 279 -19.31 9.49 -0.33
N ASN A 280 -18.38 10.46 -0.31
CA ASN A 280 -18.49 11.70 -1.04
C ASN A 280 -17.25 12.03 -1.90
N GLU A 281 -16.42 11.03 -2.18
CA GLU A 281 -15.18 11.20 -2.93
C GLU A 281 -14.84 9.93 -3.74
N ASN A 282 -14.12 10.11 -4.86
CA ASN A 282 -13.62 9.01 -5.68
C ASN A 282 -12.33 8.42 -5.12
N LEU A 283 -12.10 7.13 -5.39
CA LEU A 283 -10.80 6.50 -5.16
C LEU A 283 -10.12 6.30 -6.51
N GLU A 284 -9.11 7.10 -6.78
CA GLU A 284 -8.44 7.12 -8.09
C GLU A 284 -7.39 6.02 -8.22
N ASN A 285 -7.38 5.36 -9.38
CA ASN A 285 -6.51 4.23 -9.66
C ASN A 285 -5.02 4.56 -9.52
N SER A 286 -4.62 5.81 -9.81
CA SER A 286 -3.24 6.27 -9.67
C SER A 286 -2.67 6.09 -8.26
N THR A 287 -3.52 6.03 -7.24
CA THR A 287 -3.12 5.88 -5.83
C THR A 287 -3.60 4.55 -5.24
N TRP A 288 -4.77 4.07 -5.67
CA TRP A 288 -5.46 2.93 -5.06
C TRP A 288 -5.33 1.61 -5.83
N HIS A 289 -4.55 1.58 -6.91
CA HIS A 289 -4.38 0.37 -7.72
C HIS A 289 -3.98 -0.86 -6.87
N GLY A 290 -4.72 -1.95 -7.05
CA GLY A 290 -4.45 -3.23 -6.40
C GLY A 290 -4.57 -3.25 -4.87
N LYS A 291 -5.12 -2.20 -4.23
CA LYS A 291 -5.32 -2.13 -2.77
C LYS A 291 -6.63 -2.79 -2.36
N ASN A 292 -6.60 -3.58 -1.29
CA ASN A 292 -7.82 -4.13 -0.71
C ASN A 292 -8.52 -3.05 0.13
N ILE A 293 -9.86 -3.03 0.11
CA ILE A 293 -10.69 -2.13 0.92
C ILE A 293 -11.63 -2.96 1.79
N VAL A 294 -11.73 -2.56 3.05
CA VAL A 294 -12.68 -3.13 4.01
C VAL A 294 -13.48 -1.99 4.61
N VAL A 295 -14.80 -2.08 4.61
CA VAL A 295 -15.70 -1.10 5.24
C VAL A 295 -16.61 -1.82 6.21
N TYR A 296 -16.60 -1.38 7.46
CA TYR A 296 -17.57 -1.72 8.49
C TYR A 296 -18.22 -0.43 8.98
N ALA A 297 -19.54 -0.32 8.86
CA ALA A 297 -20.29 0.83 9.33
C ALA A 297 -21.64 0.39 9.93
N LYS A 298 -22.28 1.24 10.75
CA LYS A 298 -23.71 1.06 11.05
C LYS A 298 -24.55 1.46 9.84
N ALA A 299 -24.22 2.59 9.21
CA ALA A 299 -24.82 3.00 7.94
C ALA A 299 -23.79 3.58 6.97
N ILE A 300 -24.07 3.47 5.68
CA ILE A 300 -23.31 4.12 4.61
C ILE A 300 -24.26 5.00 3.80
N VAL A 301 -23.86 6.24 3.53
CA VAL A 301 -24.60 7.16 2.66
C VAL A 301 -23.72 7.53 1.48
N ILE A 302 -24.18 7.26 0.27
CA ILE A 302 -23.48 7.61 -0.97
C ILE A 302 -24.10 8.92 -1.47
N CYS A 303 -23.32 10.01 -1.46
CA CYS A 303 -23.86 11.37 -1.61
C CYS A 303 -24.18 11.75 -3.07
N ASP A 304 -23.53 11.10 -4.03
CA ASP A 304 -23.64 11.31 -5.47
C ASP A 304 -23.00 10.10 -6.17
N LYS A 305 -22.84 10.14 -7.49
CA LYS A 305 -22.14 9.11 -8.26
C LYS A 305 -20.64 9.14 -8.01
N TYR A 306 -20.14 8.11 -7.34
CA TYR A 306 -18.72 7.94 -7.04
C TYR A 306 -18.17 6.64 -7.60
N LYS A 307 -16.92 6.69 -8.03
CA LYS A 307 -16.15 5.56 -8.54
C LYS A 307 -15.00 5.23 -7.59
N TRP A 308 -14.92 3.98 -7.17
CA TRP A 308 -13.78 3.42 -6.47
C TRP A 308 -12.98 2.53 -7.39
N ASP A 309 -11.87 3.03 -7.93
CA ASP A 309 -11.06 2.33 -8.93
C ASP A 309 -9.79 1.74 -8.34
N ILE A 310 -9.93 0.53 -7.82
CA ILE A 310 -8.85 -0.27 -7.22
C ILE A 310 -8.31 -1.34 -8.19
N SER A 311 -8.56 -1.15 -9.49
CA SER A 311 -8.05 -2.03 -10.54
C SER A 311 -6.52 -2.16 -10.46
N GLY A 312 -5.97 -3.30 -10.86
CA GLY A 312 -4.52 -3.49 -10.89
C GLY A 312 -3.88 -2.68 -12.03
N GLN A 313 -2.67 -2.20 -11.80
CA GLN A 313 -1.90 -1.50 -12.82
C GLN A 313 -1.51 -2.44 -13.98
N SER A 314 -1.67 -1.97 -15.22
CA SER A 314 -1.19 -2.70 -16.39
C SER A 314 0.34 -2.67 -16.45
N ALA A 315 0.94 -3.75 -16.91
CA ALA A 315 2.37 -3.79 -17.14
C ALA A 315 2.80 -2.78 -18.20
N ASP A 316 3.91 -2.10 -17.97
CA ASP A 316 4.53 -1.25 -19.00
C ASP A 316 4.83 -2.07 -20.25
N ALA A 317 4.61 -1.45 -21.42
CA ALA A 317 4.97 -2.06 -22.68
C ALA A 317 6.49 -2.33 -22.72
N THR A 318 6.88 -3.60 -22.69
CA THR A 318 8.25 -4.03 -22.97
C THR A 318 8.59 -3.65 -24.41
N THR A 319 9.74 -3.01 -24.60
CA THR A 319 10.18 -2.42 -25.87
C THR A 319 10.00 -3.41 -27.03
N ILE A 320 9.17 -3.05 -28.01
CA ILE A 320 8.70 -3.88 -29.14
C ILE A 320 9.85 -4.20 -30.14
N THR A 321 11.08 -3.75 -29.87
CA THR A 321 12.21 -4.01 -30.75
C THR A 321 12.62 -5.47 -30.63
N LYS A 322 12.68 -6.14 -31.79
CA LYS A 322 13.15 -7.52 -31.91
C LYS A 322 14.52 -7.70 -31.27
N ALA A 323 14.75 -8.84 -30.63
CA ALA A 323 16.04 -9.17 -30.04
C ALA A 323 17.15 -9.18 -31.11
N LYS A 324 18.40 -8.92 -30.71
CA LYS A 324 19.54 -8.80 -31.65
C LYS A 324 20.05 -10.18 -32.09
N THR A 325 21.06 -10.20 -32.94
CA THR A 325 21.78 -11.42 -33.33
C THR A 325 23.16 -11.42 -32.67
N HIS A 326 23.58 -12.53 -32.08
CA HIS A 326 24.93 -12.70 -31.57
C HIS A 326 25.98 -12.64 -32.69
N ASP A 327 27.23 -12.39 -32.31
CA ASP A 327 28.37 -12.34 -33.23
C ASP A 327 28.61 -13.68 -33.96
N ASN A 328 28.36 -14.80 -33.26
CA ASN A 328 28.41 -16.15 -33.81
C ASN A 328 27.28 -16.45 -34.84
N GLY A 329 26.36 -15.50 -35.07
CA GLY A 329 25.28 -15.59 -36.03
C GLY A 329 23.98 -16.19 -35.48
N VAL A 330 23.92 -16.60 -34.22
CA VAL A 330 22.67 -17.10 -33.59
C VAL A 330 21.82 -15.91 -33.13
N GLY A 331 20.53 -15.91 -33.46
CA GLY A 331 19.58 -14.92 -32.95
C GLY A 331 19.44 -15.02 -31.43
N LEU A 332 19.39 -13.88 -30.73
CA LEU A 332 19.09 -13.83 -29.30
C LEU A 332 17.64 -14.19 -29.04
N ASP A 333 17.38 -14.88 -27.93
CA ASP A 333 16.01 -15.12 -27.47
C ASP A 333 15.37 -13.79 -27.03
N GLY A 334 14.07 -13.65 -27.30
CA GLY A 334 13.28 -12.50 -26.85
C GLY A 334 12.93 -12.60 -25.37
N GLU A 335 12.92 -11.47 -24.69
CA GLU A 335 12.50 -11.36 -23.30
C GLU A 335 10.99 -11.62 -23.13
N HIS A 336 10.63 -12.27 -22.01
CA HIS A 336 9.23 -12.46 -21.62
C HIS A 336 8.57 -11.13 -21.26
N GLY A 337 7.27 -11.03 -21.54
CA GLY A 337 6.42 -9.94 -21.08
C GLY A 337 6.23 -9.97 -19.56
N LYS A 338 5.99 -8.79 -18.98
CA LYS A 338 5.71 -8.60 -17.55
C LYS A 338 4.22 -8.86 -17.26
N CYS A 339 3.93 -9.39 -16.08
CA CYS A 339 2.55 -9.63 -15.66
C CYS A 339 1.86 -8.33 -15.29
N GLY A 340 0.55 -8.25 -15.57
CA GLY A 340 -0.30 -7.19 -15.02
C GLY A 340 -0.58 -7.42 -13.54
N GLU A 341 -0.79 -6.34 -12.79
CA GLU A 341 -1.16 -6.43 -11.39
C GLU A 341 -2.62 -6.89 -11.23
N SER A 342 -2.92 -7.68 -10.22
CA SER A 342 -4.31 -8.05 -9.89
C SER A 342 -5.07 -6.90 -9.22
N GLY A 343 -6.37 -6.80 -9.48
CA GLY A 343 -7.27 -5.85 -8.83
C GLY A 343 -7.44 -6.11 -7.34
N GLY A 344 -7.70 -5.05 -6.57
CA GLY A 344 -7.91 -5.12 -5.12
C GLY A 344 -9.25 -5.74 -4.74
N ASN A 345 -9.34 -6.43 -3.61
CA ASN A 345 -10.61 -6.95 -3.10
C ASN A 345 -11.37 -5.86 -2.33
N VAL A 346 -12.71 -5.87 -2.38
CA VAL A 346 -13.55 -5.01 -1.54
C VAL A 346 -14.46 -5.86 -0.66
N PHE A 347 -14.55 -5.50 0.61
CA PHE A 347 -15.56 -6.01 1.51
C PHE A 347 -16.30 -4.83 2.16
N ILE A 348 -17.62 -4.77 1.99
CA ILE A 348 -18.48 -3.75 2.62
C ILE A 348 -19.52 -4.48 3.47
N TYR A 349 -19.61 -4.06 4.74
CA TYR A 349 -20.67 -4.45 5.65
C TYR A 349 -21.24 -3.20 6.32
N ALA A 350 -22.53 -2.96 6.13
CA ALA A 350 -23.27 -1.97 6.90
C ALA A 350 -24.72 -2.42 7.16
N ASP A 351 -25.30 -2.08 8.32
CA ASP A 351 -26.69 -2.45 8.61
C ASP A 351 -27.67 -1.75 7.64
N THR A 352 -27.30 -0.59 7.10
CA THR A 352 -28.07 0.15 6.10
C THR A 352 -27.15 0.84 5.09
N VAL A 353 -27.46 0.75 3.80
CA VAL A 353 -26.77 1.46 2.72
C VAL A 353 -27.79 2.31 1.97
N LEU A 354 -27.57 3.61 1.89
CA LEU A 354 -28.42 4.55 1.17
C LEU A 354 -27.80 4.89 -0.19
N HIS A 355 -28.63 4.85 -1.23
CA HIS A 355 -28.25 5.05 -2.65
C HIS A 355 -27.13 4.12 -3.15
N PRO A 356 -27.19 2.80 -2.89
CA PRO A 356 -26.13 1.86 -3.25
C PRO A 356 -25.80 1.88 -4.76
N GLU A 357 -26.78 2.16 -5.61
CA GLU A 357 -26.62 2.25 -7.07
C GLU A 357 -25.73 3.41 -7.54
N MET A 358 -25.44 4.38 -6.67
CA MET A 358 -24.58 5.52 -6.98
C MET A 358 -23.09 5.22 -6.74
N LEU A 359 -22.74 4.08 -6.15
CA LEU A 359 -21.35 3.66 -5.99
C LEU A 359 -20.96 2.61 -7.04
N GLU A 360 -19.90 2.89 -7.77
CA GLU A 360 -19.32 2.01 -8.78
C GLU A 360 -17.91 1.56 -8.37
N ILE A 361 -17.71 0.26 -8.16
CA ILE A 361 -16.43 -0.32 -7.75
C ILE A 361 -15.77 -1.00 -8.95
N TRP A 362 -14.59 -0.53 -9.33
CA TRP A 362 -13.76 -1.11 -10.39
C TRP A 362 -12.61 -1.88 -9.76
N SER A 363 -12.56 -3.19 -10.04
CA SER A 363 -11.50 -4.07 -9.58
C SER A 363 -11.04 -5.01 -10.70
N ASN A 364 -10.69 -4.40 -11.83
CA ASN A 364 -10.16 -5.15 -12.97
C ASN A 364 -8.71 -5.57 -12.71
N GLY A 365 -8.28 -6.69 -13.29
CA GLY A 365 -6.86 -6.99 -13.40
C GLY A 365 -6.19 -6.11 -14.46
N GLY A 366 -4.95 -5.69 -14.21
CA GLY A 366 -4.12 -4.99 -15.18
C GLY A 366 -3.71 -5.90 -16.33
N ASN A 367 -3.46 -5.35 -17.52
CA ASN A 367 -3.02 -6.14 -18.66
C ASN A 367 -1.55 -6.56 -18.52
N GLY A 368 -1.21 -7.76 -18.97
CA GLY A 368 0.17 -8.19 -19.14
C GLY A 368 0.80 -7.57 -20.39
N SER A 369 2.12 -7.41 -20.41
CA SER A 369 2.83 -6.86 -21.58
C SER A 369 3.18 -7.94 -22.59
N ASP A 370 3.34 -7.57 -23.86
CA ASP A 370 3.72 -8.50 -24.92
C ASP A 370 5.15 -9.01 -24.73
N GLY A 371 5.38 -10.25 -25.17
CA GLY A 371 6.71 -10.84 -25.23
C GLY A 371 7.51 -10.29 -26.41
N GLN A 372 8.82 -10.15 -26.23
CA GLN A 372 9.70 -9.67 -27.29
C GLN A 372 9.89 -10.74 -28.37
N SER A 373 9.96 -10.32 -29.64
CA SER A 373 10.30 -11.25 -30.73
C SER A 373 11.77 -11.65 -30.68
N GLY A 374 12.07 -12.92 -30.96
CA GLY A 374 13.44 -13.43 -31.03
C GLY A 374 14.22 -12.85 -32.22
N GLY A 375 15.54 -12.73 -32.08
CA GLY A 375 16.42 -12.19 -33.10
C GLY A 375 16.62 -13.13 -34.28
N ASP A 376 16.87 -12.59 -35.48
CA ASP A 376 17.13 -13.41 -36.66
C ASP A 376 18.52 -14.05 -36.58
N GLY A 377 18.65 -15.27 -37.07
CA GLY A 377 19.96 -15.89 -37.32
C GLY A 377 20.60 -15.32 -38.58
N LYS A 378 21.93 -15.20 -38.61
CA LYS A 378 22.66 -14.80 -39.82
C LYS A 378 22.62 -15.92 -40.87
N ASN A 379 22.45 -15.54 -42.13
CA ASN A 379 22.59 -16.46 -43.27
C ASN A 379 23.97 -17.12 -43.22
N GLY A 380 24.00 -18.43 -43.46
CA GLY A 380 25.24 -19.19 -43.54
C GLY A 380 25.93 -18.96 -44.89
N ARG A 381 27.27 -18.85 -44.89
CA ARG A 381 28.06 -18.87 -46.14
C ARG A 381 28.14 -20.30 -46.67
N ASN A 382 28.28 -20.50 -47.99
CA ASN A 382 28.55 -21.84 -48.52
C ASN A 382 29.78 -22.45 -47.82
N GLY A 383 29.64 -23.69 -47.38
CA GLY A 383 30.72 -24.46 -46.79
C GLY A 383 31.74 -24.85 -47.86
N THR A 384 33.00 -24.81 -47.47
CA THR A 384 34.16 -25.24 -48.25
C THR A 384 34.68 -26.57 -47.71
N GLY A 385 35.11 -27.46 -48.61
CA GLY A 385 35.95 -28.60 -48.27
C GLY A 385 37.40 -28.32 -48.66
N ILE A 386 38.22 -29.35 -48.67
CA ILE A 386 39.59 -29.31 -49.20
C ILE A 386 39.63 -30.09 -50.52
N SER A 387 40.34 -29.60 -51.54
CA SER A 387 40.42 -30.28 -52.84
C SER A 387 41.26 -31.56 -52.75
N HIS A 388 41.02 -32.53 -53.63
CA HIS A 388 41.80 -33.79 -53.66
C HIS A 388 43.31 -33.56 -53.77
N VAL A 389 43.71 -32.53 -54.52
CA VAL A 389 45.11 -32.15 -54.70
C VAL A 389 45.67 -31.55 -53.41
N ASP A 390 44.98 -30.59 -52.82
CA ASP A 390 45.45 -29.92 -51.60
C ASP A 390 45.51 -30.88 -50.42
N PHE A 391 44.54 -31.79 -50.29
CA PHE A 391 44.55 -32.80 -49.24
C PHE A 391 45.74 -33.75 -49.35
N LYS A 392 46.13 -34.15 -50.56
CA LYS A 392 47.34 -34.97 -50.76
C LYS A 392 48.62 -34.22 -50.41
N ASN A 393 48.67 -32.93 -50.73
CA ASN A 393 49.80 -32.06 -50.40
C ASN A 393 49.92 -31.86 -48.88
N HIS A 394 48.80 -31.66 -48.19
CA HIS A 394 48.77 -31.45 -46.75
C HIS A 394 48.91 -32.75 -45.94
N PHE A 395 48.42 -33.88 -46.46
CA PHE A 395 48.34 -35.14 -45.73
C PHE A 395 48.95 -36.30 -46.53
N PRO A 396 50.29 -36.38 -46.62
CA PRO A 396 50.96 -37.47 -47.32
C PRO A 396 50.72 -38.83 -46.65
N THR A 397 50.67 -39.89 -47.46
CA THR A 397 50.46 -41.27 -46.99
C THR A 397 51.59 -41.75 -46.09
N CYS A 398 51.27 -42.31 -44.92
CA CYS A 398 52.25 -42.70 -43.89
C CYS A 398 52.34 -44.22 -43.63
N GLY A 399 51.53 -45.06 -44.29
CA GLY A 399 51.29 -46.47 -43.92
C GLY A 399 52.34 -47.51 -44.34
N LYS A 400 53.25 -47.21 -45.27
CA LYS A 400 54.23 -48.20 -45.78
C LYS A 400 55.33 -48.55 -44.76
N PHE A 401 55.65 -49.85 -44.61
CA PHE A 401 56.59 -50.39 -43.61
C PHE A 401 58.10 -50.15 -43.87
N VAL A 402 58.51 -49.65 -45.04
CA VAL A 402 59.94 -49.59 -45.40
C VAL A 402 60.38 -48.16 -45.76
N GLY A 403 61.25 -47.59 -44.91
CA GLY A 403 62.05 -46.38 -45.20
C GLY A 403 61.88 -45.22 -44.21
N LYS A 404 62.91 -44.35 -44.14
CA LYS A 404 62.92 -43.08 -43.36
C LYS A 404 61.77 -42.13 -43.72
N SER A 405 61.10 -42.34 -44.85
CA SER A 405 60.00 -41.52 -45.39
C SER A 405 58.69 -41.59 -44.59
N SER A 406 58.37 -42.73 -43.95
CA SER A 406 57.11 -42.87 -43.20
C SER A 406 57.05 -42.00 -41.93
N VAL A 407 58.16 -41.92 -41.19
CA VAL A 407 58.28 -41.06 -40.00
C VAL A 407 58.26 -39.58 -40.39
N GLU A 408 58.88 -39.22 -41.51
CA GLU A 408 58.84 -37.83 -41.98
C GLU A 408 57.46 -37.43 -42.51
N ASN A 409 56.74 -38.32 -43.20
CA ASN A 409 55.36 -38.05 -43.63
C ASN A 409 54.40 -37.86 -42.45
N LEU A 410 54.58 -38.61 -41.36
CA LEU A 410 53.84 -38.38 -40.11
C LEU A 410 54.10 -36.98 -39.59
N ARG A 411 55.37 -36.58 -39.48
CA ARG A 411 55.73 -35.24 -38.99
C ARG A 411 55.20 -34.14 -39.90
N THR A 412 55.28 -34.31 -41.21
CA THR A 412 54.72 -33.37 -42.20
C THR A 412 53.22 -33.23 -42.03
N THR A 413 52.49 -34.34 -41.90
CA THR A 413 51.05 -34.33 -41.62
C THR A 413 50.74 -33.55 -40.34
N VAL A 414 51.46 -33.83 -39.25
CA VAL A 414 51.25 -33.14 -37.96
C VAL A 414 51.57 -31.63 -38.04
N ARG A 415 52.66 -31.25 -38.73
CA ARG A 415 53.01 -29.84 -38.97
C ARG A 415 51.93 -29.13 -39.77
N ASN A 416 51.41 -29.78 -40.81
CA ASN A 416 50.37 -29.22 -41.66
C ASN A 416 49.03 -29.08 -40.92
N ILE A 417 48.64 -30.05 -40.07
CA ILE A 417 47.46 -29.91 -39.21
C ILE A 417 47.63 -28.70 -38.27
N ARG A 418 48.81 -28.54 -37.66
CA ARG A 418 49.11 -27.41 -36.77
C ARG A 418 49.08 -26.06 -37.49
N SER A 419 49.49 -26.00 -38.76
CA SER A 419 49.43 -24.75 -39.55
C SER A 419 48.02 -24.42 -40.05
N LEU A 420 47.17 -25.43 -40.24
CA LEU A 420 45.80 -25.25 -40.73
C LEU A 420 44.82 -24.84 -39.62
N GLY A 421 45.14 -25.06 -38.35
CA GLY A 421 44.20 -24.78 -37.27
C GLY A 421 44.70 -25.02 -35.85
N GLN A 422 43.81 -24.71 -34.91
CA GLN A 422 44.04 -24.93 -33.49
C GLN A 422 43.90 -26.42 -33.14
N ILE A 423 44.93 -26.99 -32.52
CA ILE A 423 44.91 -28.36 -32.02
C ILE A 423 44.08 -28.43 -30.74
N ARG A 424 43.05 -29.28 -30.72
CA ARG A 424 42.21 -29.55 -29.54
C ARG A 424 42.72 -30.74 -28.73
N ILE A 425 43.16 -31.79 -29.42
CA ILE A 425 43.66 -33.03 -28.80
C ILE A 425 44.96 -33.43 -29.48
N SER A 426 45.96 -33.78 -28.68
CA SER A 426 47.21 -34.40 -29.12
C SER A 426 47.61 -35.54 -28.19
N TRP A 427 47.76 -36.72 -28.78
CA TRP A 427 47.99 -37.96 -28.04
C TRP A 427 49.10 -38.79 -28.68
N LEU A 428 49.97 -39.35 -27.85
CA LEU A 428 51.14 -40.12 -28.23
C LEU A 428 51.32 -41.31 -27.28
N ASN A 429 51.37 -42.52 -27.83
CA ASN A 429 51.71 -43.76 -27.11
C ASN A 429 51.03 -43.93 -25.73
N GLY A 430 49.72 -43.72 -25.66
CA GLY A 430 48.95 -43.92 -24.42
C GLY A 430 48.68 -42.67 -23.60
N LYS A 431 49.31 -41.53 -23.90
CA LYS A 431 49.21 -40.30 -23.08
C LYS A 431 48.92 -39.06 -23.92
N ASN A 432 48.20 -38.11 -23.34
CA ASN A 432 48.11 -36.75 -23.90
C ASN A 432 49.50 -36.10 -23.85
N CYS A 433 49.84 -35.34 -24.89
CA CYS A 433 51.18 -34.76 -25.07
C CYS A 433 51.09 -33.43 -25.82
N SER A 434 52.20 -32.69 -25.94
CA SER A 434 52.26 -31.55 -26.85
C SER A 434 52.42 -32.01 -28.30
N VAL A 435 52.04 -31.16 -29.24
CA VAL A 435 52.21 -31.42 -30.68
C VAL A 435 53.69 -31.54 -31.03
N GLU A 436 54.54 -30.78 -30.33
CA GLU A 436 55.99 -30.76 -30.46
C GLU A 436 56.60 -32.14 -30.11
N ASP A 437 56.04 -32.85 -29.14
CA ASP A 437 56.50 -34.18 -28.76
C ASP A 437 56.30 -35.19 -29.90
N ILE A 438 55.16 -35.10 -30.59
CA ILE A 438 54.86 -35.92 -31.77
C ILE A 438 55.81 -35.58 -32.91
N ILE A 439 56.10 -34.30 -33.16
CA ILE A 439 57.03 -33.86 -34.22
C ILE A 439 58.47 -34.35 -33.94
N LYS A 440 58.88 -34.40 -32.67
CA LYS A 440 60.22 -34.85 -32.27
C LYS A 440 60.41 -36.36 -32.36
N CYS A 441 59.34 -37.16 -32.48
CA CYS A 441 59.46 -38.62 -32.58
C CYS A 441 60.35 -39.05 -33.74
N LYS A 442 61.44 -39.77 -33.45
CA LYS A 442 62.40 -40.29 -34.45
C LYS A 442 62.04 -41.69 -34.96
N LYS A 443 60.98 -42.29 -34.41
CA LYS A 443 60.47 -43.62 -34.77
C LYS A 443 58.97 -43.52 -34.96
N ARG A 444 58.41 -44.52 -35.65
CA ARG A 444 56.97 -44.69 -35.78
C ARG A 444 56.33 -44.84 -34.39
N CYS A 445 55.17 -44.25 -34.20
CA CYS A 445 54.48 -44.20 -32.91
C CYS A 445 52.96 -44.24 -33.11
N ASN A 446 52.25 -44.58 -32.02
CA ASN A 446 50.81 -44.46 -31.96
C ASN A 446 50.45 -43.00 -31.69
N THR A 447 49.77 -42.36 -32.63
CA THR A 447 49.46 -40.92 -32.59
C THR A 447 48.00 -40.68 -32.90
N TYR A 448 47.41 -39.68 -32.23
CA TYR A 448 46.09 -39.15 -32.55
C TYR A 448 46.05 -37.64 -32.38
N LEU A 449 45.40 -36.94 -33.33
CA LEU A 449 45.20 -35.50 -33.31
C LEU A 449 43.77 -35.14 -33.68
N GLU A 450 43.24 -34.13 -33.00
CA GLU A 450 42.03 -33.40 -33.41
C GLU A 450 42.35 -31.92 -33.51
N ALA A 451 41.94 -31.29 -34.61
CA ALA A 451 42.16 -29.86 -34.85
C ALA A 451 40.93 -29.22 -35.46
N VAL A 452 40.81 -27.89 -35.25
CA VAL A 452 39.80 -27.06 -35.92
C VAL A 452 40.46 -25.87 -36.59
N THR A 453 40.17 -25.69 -37.88
CA THR A 453 40.70 -24.58 -38.70
C THR A 453 40.05 -23.24 -38.33
N GLU A 454 40.64 -22.13 -38.78
CA GLU A 454 40.03 -20.79 -38.62
C GLU A 454 38.64 -20.69 -39.27
N GLU A 455 38.40 -21.46 -40.34
CA GLU A 455 37.10 -21.56 -41.01
C GLU A 455 36.13 -22.56 -40.35
N SER A 456 36.47 -23.08 -39.16
CA SER A 456 35.67 -24.06 -38.40
C SER A 456 35.50 -25.43 -39.10
N GLN A 457 36.47 -25.86 -39.92
CA GLN A 457 36.55 -27.26 -40.40
C GLN A 457 37.23 -28.14 -39.34
N GLU A 458 36.84 -29.41 -39.26
CA GLU A 458 37.40 -30.35 -38.28
C GLU A 458 38.39 -31.31 -38.97
N ILE A 459 39.55 -31.54 -38.34
CA ILE A 459 40.57 -32.48 -38.83
C ILE A 459 40.82 -33.54 -37.75
N TYR A 460 40.73 -34.81 -38.14
CA TYR A 460 41.05 -35.96 -37.32
C TYR A 460 42.19 -36.74 -37.97
N PHE A 461 43.23 -37.07 -37.21
CA PHE A 461 44.35 -37.87 -37.69
C PHE A 461 44.68 -38.97 -36.71
N SER A 462 44.94 -40.17 -37.21
CA SER A 462 45.56 -41.23 -36.42
C SER A 462 46.62 -41.98 -37.19
N SER A 463 47.67 -42.38 -36.48
CA SER A 463 48.68 -43.31 -36.97
C SER A 463 48.95 -44.37 -35.91
N SER A 464 49.14 -45.62 -36.33
CA SER A 464 49.55 -46.73 -35.49
C SER A 464 50.98 -47.18 -35.80
N PHE A 465 51.60 -47.87 -34.84
CA PHE A 465 52.88 -48.55 -35.02
C PHE A 465 52.81 -49.63 -36.12
N ASP A 466 51.65 -50.31 -36.25
CA ASP A 466 51.42 -51.42 -37.18
C ASP A 466 51.16 -51.01 -38.63
N GLY A 467 51.54 -49.79 -39.02
CA GLY A 467 51.43 -49.37 -40.42
C GLY A 467 50.06 -48.81 -40.81
N GLN A 468 49.16 -48.54 -39.86
CA GLN A 468 47.80 -48.05 -40.15
C GLN A 468 47.69 -46.55 -39.91
N THR A 469 47.15 -45.80 -40.86
CA THR A 469 46.99 -44.35 -40.77
C THR A 469 45.66 -43.90 -41.38
N PHE A 470 44.97 -42.95 -40.76
CA PHE A 470 43.87 -42.25 -41.41
C PHE A 470 43.91 -40.74 -41.13
N VAL A 471 43.43 -39.94 -42.08
CA VAL A 471 43.08 -38.52 -41.89
C VAL A 471 41.65 -38.32 -42.34
N LEU A 472 40.81 -37.66 -41.56
CA LEU A 472 39.49 -37.20 -41.94
C LEU A 472 39.42 -35.68 -41.79
N TYR A 473 39.13 -34.99 -42.90
CA TYR A 473 38.91 -33.56 -42.96
C TYR A 473 37.42 -33.32 -43.24
N LYS A 474 36.72 -32.67 -42.31
CA LYS A 474 35.28 -32.38 -42.43
C LYS A 474 35.04 -30.93 -42.86
N GLY A 475 34.37 -30.75 -44.00
CA GLY A 475 33.97 -29.44 -44.51
C GLY A 475 32.85 -28.78 -43.69
N ARG A 476 32.75 -27.45 -43.74
CA ARG A 476 31.84 -26.62 -42.92
C ARG A 476 30.35 -26.90 -43.16
N ARG A 477 29.51 -26.69 -42.13
CA ARG A 477 28.03 -26.55 -42.20
C ARG A 477 27.57 -25.09 -42.02
N PRO A 478 26.53 -24.58 -42.72
CA PRO A 478 26.15 -23.18 -42.56
C PRO A 478 24.74 -22.91 -42.01
N GLY A 479 24.64 -21.83 -41.23
CA GLY A 479 23.39 -21.17 -40.84
C GLY A 479 23.34 -20.86 -39.35
N GLY A 480 23.08 -19.60 -38.99
CA GLY A 480 22.75 -19.23 -37.62
C GLY A 480 21.28 -19.56 -37.32
N ARG A 481 21.02 -20.20 -36.18
CA ARG A 481 19.64 -20.43 -35.69
C ARG A 481 19.00 -19.08 -35.36
N GLY A 482 17.71 -18.92 -35.64
CA GLY A 482 16.93 -17.79 -35.08
C GLY A 482 16.73 -17.95 -33.58
N GLY A 483 16.61 -16.83 -32.87
CA GLY A 483 16.31 -16.78 -31.45
C GLY A 483 14.84 -17.10 -31.18
N VAL A 484 14.57 -17.62 -29.99
CA VAL A 484 13.24 -17.97 -29.51
C VAL A 484 12.42 -16.71 -29.22
N ALA A 485 11.10 -16.77 -29.39
CA ALA A 485 10.20 -15.71 -28.94
C ALA A 485 10.03 -15.67 -27.42
N GLY A 486 9.98 -14.47 -26.85
CA GLY A 486 9.47 -14.24 -25.51
C GLY A 486 7.96 -14.51 -25.46
N LEU A 487 7.52 -15.20 -24.41
CA LEU A 487 6.10 -15.34 -24.07
C LEU A 487 5.52 -14.01 -23.54
N GLY A 488 4.24 -13.74 -23.83
CA GLY A 488 3.52 -12.61 -23.25
C GLY A 488 3.29 -12.77 -21.75
N GLY A 489 3.22 -11.65 -21.04
CA GLY A 489 2.91 -11.63 -19.61
C GLY A 489 1.45 -11.95 -19.36
N GLN A 490 1.16 -12.64 -18.24
CA GLN A 490 -0.22 -12.92 -17.85
C GLN A 490 -0.92 -11.62 -17.40
N GLY A 491 -2.19 -11.45 -17.77
CA GLY A 491 -3.04 -10.42 -17.20
C GLY A 491 -3.33 -10.68 -15.73
N GLY A 492 -3.47 -9.60 -14.97
CA GLY A 492 -3.84 -9.64 -13.56
C GLY A 492 -5.21 -10.29 -13.35
N TYR A 493 -5.40 -10.86 -12.15
CA TYR A 493 -6.69 -11.40 -11.78
C TYR A 493 -7.67 -10.28 -11.41
N PRO A 494 -8.97 -10.48 -11.68
CA PRO A 494 -10.01 -9.60 -11.16
C PRO A 494 -10.04 -9.70 -9.62
N GLY A 495 -10.23 -8.57 -8.94
CA GLY A 495 -10.48 -8.58 -7.50
C GLY A 495 -11.95 -8.86 -7.18
N LYS A 496 -12.21 -9.39 -6.00
CA LYS A 496 -13.56 -9.74 -5.54
C LYS A 496 -14.14 -8.61 -4.71
N ALA A 497 -15.31 -8.09 -5.10
CA ALA A 497 -16.11 -7.21 -4.25
C ALA A 497 -17.26 -8.00 -3.62
N ILE A 498 -17.43 -7.88 -2.31
CA ILE A 498 -18.51 -8.47 -1.53
C ILE A 498 -19.16 -7.34 -0.74
N SER A 499 -20.47 -7.21 -0.86
CA SER A 499 -21.31 -6.28 -0.12
C SER A 499 -22.51 -7.05 0.43
N ASN A 500 -23.00 -6.68 1.61
CA ASN A 500 -24.29 -7.17 2.09
C ASN A 500 -25.50 -6.44 1.44
N ASP A 501 -25.24 -5.35 0.71
CA ASP A 501 -26.19 -4.68 -0.16
C ASP A 501 -25.88 -4.99 -1.65
N ASN A 502 -26.89 -5.43 -2.39
CA ASN A 502 -26.77 -5.86 -3.80
C ASN A 502 -26.91 -4.71 -4.81
N GLY A 503 -27.21 -3.48 -4.39
CA GLY A 503 -27.40 -2.33 -5.27
C GLY A 503 -26.10 -1.72 -5.80
N ILE A 504 -24.96 -1.99 -5.13
CA ILE A 504 -23.65 -1.45 -5.50
C ILE A 504 -23.18 -2.05 -6.84
N VAL A 505 -22.79 -1.18 -7.77
CA VAL A 505 -22.34 -1.60 -9.10
C VAL A 505 -20.89 -2.07 -9.01
N VAL A 506 -20.61 -3.31 -9.44
CA VAL A 506 -19.27 -3.89 -9.40
C VAL A 506 -18.83 -4.27 -10.80
N ILE A 507 -17.66 -3.76 -11.21
CA ILE A 507 -16.98 -4.12 -12.45
C ILE A 507 -15.67 -4.82 -12.11
N SER A 508 -15.58 -6.09 -12.48
CA SER A 508 -14.45 -6.93 -12.15
C SER A 508 -14.16 -7.90 -13.29
N ASN A 509 -13.20 -7.51 -14.14
CA ASN A 509 -12.76 -8.29 -15.30
C ASN A 509 -11.29 -8.67 -15.17
N SER A 510 -10.93 -9.83 -15.70
CA SER A 510 -9.52 -10.22 -15.82
C SER A 510 -8.77 -9.30 -16.77
N GLY A 511 -7.51 -9.02 -16.44
CA GLY A 511 -6.59 -8.37 -17.36
C GLY A 511 -6.34 -9.24 -18.60
N LYS A 512 -6.09 -8.61 -19.74
CA LYS A 512 -5.70 -9.31 -20.96
C LYS A 512 -4.26 -9.83 -20.82
N ASN A 513 -4.02 -11.05 -21.31
CA ASN A 513 -2.67 -11.55 -21.47
C ASN A 513 -1.98 -10.80 -22.62
N GLY A 514 -0.69 -10.52 -22.47
CA GLY A 514 0.13 -10.04 -23.58
C GLY A 514 0.26 -11.11 -24.66
N GLU A 515 0.48 -10.66 -25.89
CA GLU A 515 0.75 -11.56 -27.01
C GLU A 515 2.17 -12.12 -26.93
N ASN A 516 2.35 -13.34 -27.45
CA ASN A 516 3.69 -13.90 -27.59
C ASN A 516 4.44 -13.19 -28.72
N GLY A 517 5.74 -12.97 -28.51
CA GLY A 517 6.63 -12.52 -29.57
C GLY A 517 6.66 -13.50 -30.74
N LYS A 518 7.20 -13.06 -31.88
CA LYS A 518 7.43 -13.94 -33.03
C LYS A 518 8.82 -14.56 -32.93
N GLU A 519 8.95 -15.82 -33.34
CA GLU A 519 10.27 -16.45 -33.39
C GLU A 519 11.17 -15.73 -34.40
N GLY A 520 12.46 -15.69 -34.09
CA GLY A 520 13.48 -15.22 -35.02
C GLY A 520 13.57 -16.15 -36.23
N LYS A 521 13.71 -15.57 -37.41
CA LYS A 521 13.93 -16.34 -38.64
C LYS A 521 15.30 -16.99 -38.56
N CYS A 522 15.37 -18.29 -38.84
CA CYS A 522 16.64 -18.94 -39.08
C CYS A 522 17.31 -18.34 -40.32
N GLY A 523 18.64 -18.17 -40.28
CA GLY A 523 19.40 -17.76 -41.45
C GLY A 523 19.32 -18.82 -42.54
N ILE A 524 19.26 -18.38 -43.80
CA ILE A 524 19.31 -19.27 -44.97
C ILE A 524 20.65 -20.02 -44.93
N HIS A 525 20.60 -21.35 -44.98
CA HIS A 525 21.78 -22.18 -44.97
C HIS A 525 22.49 -22.08 -46.33
N GLY A 526 23.81 -21.89 -46.34
CA GLY A 526 24.63 -22.11 -47.53
C GLY A 526 24.70 -23.60 -47.89
N LYS A 527 25.37 -23.93 -49.01
CA LYS A 527 25.70 -25.32 -49.36
C LYS A 527 26.59 -25.94 -48.27
N ASN A 528 26.41 -27.22 -47.95
CA ASN A 528 27.36 -27.93 -47.09
C ASN A 528 28.70 -28.10 -47.83
N GLY A 529 29.83 -27.93 -47.14
CA GLY A 529 31.14 -28.32 -47.68
C GLY A 529 31.25 -29.84 -47.79
N TRP A 530 32.13 -30.35 -48.63
CA TRP A 530 32.41 -31.79 -48.72
C TRP A 530 33.48 -32.21 -47.72
N ASP A 531 33.47 -33.48 -47.34
CA ASP A 531 34.49 -34.09 -46.49
C ASP A 531 35.46 -34.89 -47.34
N MET A 532 36.70 -35.00 -46.90
CA MET A 532 37.67 -35.87 -47.55
C MET A 532 38.47 -36.67 -46.52
N SER A 533 38.82 -37.89 -46.88
CA SER A 533 39.62 -38.74 -46.03
C SER A 533 40.55 -39.64 -46.82
N PHE A 534 41.60 -40.12 -46.17
CA PHE A 534 42.34 -41.30 -46.59
C PHE A 534 42.44 -42.31 -45.47
N ILE A 535 42.48 -43.59 -45.85
CA ILE A 535 42.93 -44.70 -45.02
C ILE A 535 44.10 -45.35 -45.74
N ASP A 536 45.21 -45.49 -45.04
CA ASP A 536 46.42 -46.14 -45.52
C ASP A 536 46.84 -47.24 -44.55
N CYS A 537 47.05 -48.44 -45.08
CA CYS A 537 47.43 -49.61 -44.30
C CYS A 537 48.59 -50.29 -45.00
N ALA A 538 49.64 -50.59 -44.23
CA ALA A 538 50.82 -51.32 -44.66
C ALA A 538 50.58 -52.58 -45.51
N HIS A 539 49.45 -53.26 -45.31
CA HIS A 539 49.09 -54.51 -46.00
C HIS A 539 48.33 -54.28 -47.32
N TRP A 540 48.05 -53.03 -47.70
CA TRP A 540 47.34 -52.68 -48.94
C TRP A 540 48.31 -52.18 -50.02
N MET A 541 48.09 -52.59 -51.27
CA MET A 541 48.93 -52.18 -52.40
C MET A 541 48.90 -50.66 -52.67
N LYS A 542 47.75 -50.00 -52.40
CA LYS A 542 47.56 -48.54 -52.50
C LYS A 542 46.58 -48.08 -51.41
N GLY A 543 46.89 -46.99 -50.70
CA GLY A 543 45.98 -46.36 -49.75
C GLY A 543 44.67 -45.91 -50.42
N LYS A 544 43.57 -45.92 -49.68
CA LYS A 544 42.23 -45.63 -50.18
C LYS A 544 41.77 -44.23 -49.77
N TYR A 545 41.35 -43.43 -50.75
CA TYR A 545 40.78 -42.10 -50.54
C TYR A 545 39.25 -42.17 -50.58
N TYR A 546 38.62 -41.29 -49.83
CA TYR A 546 37.17 -41.13 -49.74
C TYR A 546 36.81 -39.65 -49.93
N GLY A 547 35.68 -39.37 -50.58
CA GLY A 547 35.18 -38.00 -50.80
C GLY A 547 35.89 -37.22 -51.91
N THR A 548 36.54 -37.90 -52.86
CA THR A 548 37.34 -37.29 -53.93
C THR A 548 36.53 -36.52 -54.99
N ASN A 549 35.21 -36.68 -55.00
CA ASN A 549 34.30 -36.04 -55.94
C ASN A 549 33.78 -34.67 -55.46
N GLU A 550 34.29 -34.19 -54.32
CA GLU A 550 33.94 -32.91 -53.70
C GLU A 550 32.43 -32.72 -53.44
N ASN A 551 31.68 -33.82 -53.36
CA ASN A 551 30.22 -33.83 -53.22
C ASN A 551 29.68 -34.82 -52.18
N ASN A 552 30.57 -35.40 -51.36
CA ASN A 552 30.23 -36.38 -50.35
C ASN A 552 30.50 -35.86 -48.94
N LYS A 553 29.71 -36.35 -47.98
CA LYS A 553 29.99 -36.29 -46.54
C LYS A 553 30.52 -37.64 -46.09
N LEU A 554 31.44 -37.62 -45.11
CA LEU A 554 32.10 -38.82 -44.62
C LEU A 554 31.74 -39.06 -43.16
N GLU A 555 31.19 -40.23 -42.87
CA GLU A 555 30.88 -40.65 -41.51
C GLU A 555 31.95 -41.60 -40.98
N LEU A 556 32.40 -41.36 -39.74
CA LEU A 556 33.36 -42.20 -39.04
C LEU A 556 32.60 -43.15 -38.10
N SER A 557 32.28 -44.35 -38.57
CA SER A 557 31.62 -45.37 -37.76
C SER A 557 32.64 -46.17 -36.96
N CYS A 558 32.33 -46.51 -35.71
CA CYS A 558 33.26 -47.14 -34.78
C CYS A 558 32.78 -48.55 -34.38
N TYR A 559 33.71 -49.50 -34.30
CA TYR A 559 33.43 -50.92 -34.06
C TYR A 559 34.44 -51.53 -33.08
N ASP A 560 34.04 -52.59 -32.41
CA ASP A 560 34.86 -53.39 -31.48
C ASP A 560 35.72 -54.46 -32.19
N SER A 561 35.33 -54.84 -33.41
CA SER A 561 35.86 -55.96 -34.18
C SER A 561 36.57 -55.51 -35.46
N ASN A 562 37.62 -56.26 -35.82
CA ASN A 562 38.39 -56.01 -37.04
C ASN A 562 37.63 -56.47 -38.30
N ALA A 563 37.77 -55.75 -39.41
CA ALA A 563 37.28 -56.14 -40.73
C ALA A 563 38.18 -55.56 -41.84
N SER A 564 38.11 -56.08 -43.06
CA SER A 564 38.98 -55.69 -44.17
C SER A 564 38.87 -54.22 -44.61
N ASN A 565 37.82 -53.51 -44.18
CA ASN A 565 37.53 -52.11 -44.47
C ASN A 565 37.64 -51.19 -43.24
N ARG A 566 38.14 -51.71 -42.12
CA ARG A 566 38.28 -50.98 -40.84
C ARG A 566 39.75 -50.76 -40.52
N ILE A 567 40.04 -49.66 -39.81
CA ILE A 567 41.38 -49.32 -39.36
C ILE A 567 41.41 -49.24 -37.83
N TYR A 568 42.46 -49.78 -37.23
CA TYR A 568 42.71 -49.73 -35.80
C TYR A 568 43.16 -48.33 -35.38
N VAL A 569 42.51 -47.77 -34.37
CA VAL A 569 42.81 -46.44 -33.83
C VAL A 569 43.31 -46.59 -32.40
N PRO A 570 44.64 -46.52 -32.17
CA PRO A 570 45.21 -46.76 -30.84
C PRO A 570 44.61 -45.89 -29.74
N TYR A 571 44.33 -44.61 -30.04
CA TYR A 571 43.70 -43.69 -29.09
C TYR A 571 42.33 -44.18 -28.62
N ARG A 572 41.50 -44.71 -29.53
CA ARG A 572 40.19 -45.27 -29.17
C ARG A 572 40.34 -46.56 -28.39
N ALA A 573 41.30 -47.41 -28.74
CA ALA A 573 41.56 -48.64 -27.99
C ALA A 573 41.96 -48.41 -26.53
N THR A 574 42.58 -47.27 -26.23
CA THR A 574 42.91 -46.86 -24.86
C THR A 574 41.72 -46.26 -24.11
N ASN A 575 40.73 -45.69 -24.81
CA ASN A 575 39.64 -44.89 -24.20
C ASN A 575 38.23 -45.46 -24.42
N SER A 576 38.06 -46.54 -25.19
CA SER A 576 36.76 -47.11 -25.56
C SER A 576 36.89 -48.58 -25.99
N ASN A 577 35.79 -49.34 -25.88
CA ASN A 577 35.69 -50.70 -26.40
C ASN A 577 35.67 -50.74 -27.95
N ASN A 578 35.36 -49.62 -28.62
CA ASN A 578 35.29 -49.52 -30.08
C ASN A 578 36.63 -49.10 -30.68
N LYS A 579 37.53 -50.08 -30.88
CA LYS A 579 38.94 -49.89 -31.23
C LYS A 579 39.18 -49.64 -32.72
N TYR A 580 38.19 -49.92 -33.56
CA TYR A 580 38.31 -49.84 -35.02
C TYR A 580 37.37 -48.76 -35.57
N VAL A 581 37.81 -48.08 -36.63
CA VAL A 581 36.96 -47.11 -37.34
C VAL A 581 36.83 -47.48 -38.82
N GLN A 582 35.68 -47.19 -39.37
CA GLN A 582 35.35 -47.31 -40.79
C GLN A 582 34.91 -45.95 -41.31
N ILE A 583 35.23 -45.68 -42.56
CA ILE A 583 34.73 -44.51 -43.26
C ILE A 583 33.62 -44.92 -44.20
N LEU A 584 32.47 -44.26 -44.07
CA LEU A 584 31.32 -44.42 -44.93
C LEU A 584 31.12 -43.14 -45.74
N GLU A 585 30.93 -43.27 -47.04
CA GLU A 585 30.53 -42.15 -47.88
C GLU A 585 29.01 -42.01 -47.88
N THR A 586 28.56 -40.77 -47.70
CA THR A 586 27.16 -40.40 -47.82
C THR A 586 27.07 -39.22 -48.77
N SER A 587 25.99 -39.12 -49.56
CA SER A 587 25.72 -37.93 -50.35
C SER A 587 25.59 -36.72 -49.42
N ILE A 588 26.05 -35.54 -49.83
CA ILE A 588 25.81 -34.31 -49.06
C ILE A 588 24.29 -34.21 -48.78
N PRO A 589 23.86 -34.30 -47.50
CA PRO A 589 22.45 -34.16 -47.19
C PRO A 589 22.01 -32.75 -47.57
N LYS A 590 20.82 -32.61 -48.15
CA LYS A 590 20.19 -31.30 -48.29
C LYS A 590 20.14 -30.66 -46.89
N PRO A 591 20.51 -29.37 -46.74
CA PRO A 591 20.46 -28.73 -45.43
C PRO A 591 19.05 -28.92 -44.87
N PRO A 592 18.91 -29.48 -43.65
CA PRO A 592 17.59 -29.60 -43.04
C PRO A 592 17.02 -28.20 -42.90
N SER A 593 15.81 -27.97 -43.41
CA SER A 593 15.03 -26.80 -43.02
C SER A 593 14.66 -27.03 -41.56
N THR A 594 15.47 -26.54 -40.64
CA THR A 594 15.12 -26.53 -39.22
C THR A 594 14.10 -25.42 -38.99
N THR A 595 12.85 -25.70 -39.37
CA THR A 595 11.70 -25.09 -38.72
C THR A 595 11.73 -25.54 -37.26
N PHE A 596 11.59 -24.59 -36.34
CA PHE A 596 11.38 -24.89 -34.93
C PHE A 596 10.17 -25.82 -34.81
N THR A 597 10.37 -27.05 -34.35
CA THR A 597 9.25 -27.98 -34.10
C THR A 597 8.57 -27.64 -32.78
N GLU A 598 7.23 -27.66 -32.81
CA GLU A 598 6.26 -27.35 -31.74
C GLU A 598 6.53 -28.02 -30.38
N LYS A 599 7.36 -29.09 -30.33
CA LYS A 599 7.75 -29.80 -29.10
C LYS A 599 8.49 -28.93 -28.06
N ASN A 600 9.05 -27.78 -28.45
CA ASN A 600 9.66 -26.84 -27.49
C ASN A 600 8.63 -25.92 -26.80
N ILE A 601 7.36 -25.88 -27.25
CA ILE A 601 6.34 -24.97 -26.70
C ILE A 601 5.76 -25.50 -25.38
N SER A 602 5.57 -26.82 -25.24
CA SER A 602 4.93 -27.40 -24.04
C SER A 602 5.81 -27.37 -22.79
N THR A 603 7.14 -27.40 -22.92
CA THR A 603 8.09 -27.19 -21.81
C THR A 603 8.26 -25.72 -21.44
N ARG A 604 7.97 -24.78 -22.35
CA ARG A 604 8.08 -23.32 -22.14
C ARG A 604 6.96 -22.72 -21.30
N SER A 605 5.75 -23.30 -21.36
CA SER A 605 4.60 -22.86 -20.55
C SER A 605 4.87 -22.89 -19.03
N LYS A 606 5.84 -23.69 -18.57
CA LYS A 606 6.26 -23.73 -17.15
C LYS A 606 7.12 -22.55 -16.69
N CYS A 607 7.66 -21.74 -17.59
CA CYS A 607 8.55 -20.61 -17.26
C CYS A 607 7.90 -19.23 -17.49
N GLN A 608 6.61 -19.17 -17.85
CA GLN A 608 5.89 -17.92 -17.97
C GLN A 608 5.74 -17.29 -16.58
N ALA A 609 6.09 -16.01 -16.45
CA ALA A 609 5.74 -15.25 -15.25
C ALA A 609 4.21 -15.25 -15.11
N GLN A 610 3.71 -15.61 -13.93
CA GLN A 610 2.28 -15.67 -13.65
C GLN A 610 1.90 -14.48 -12.78
N ALA A 611 0.74 -13.90 -13.06
CA ALA A 611 0.17 -12.90 -12.16
C ALA A 611 -0.11 -13.55 -10.79
N GLU A 612 0.02 -12.79 -9.72
CA GLU A 612 -0.29 -13.26 -8.37
C GLU A 612 -1.72 -12.87 -8.00
N ARG A 613 -2.50 -13.82 -7.48
CA ARG A 613 -3.81 -13.49 -6.89
C ARG A 613 -3.61 -12.74 -5.59
N LYS A 614 -4.32 -11.62 -5.42
CA LYS A 614 -4.38 -10.94 -4.12
C LYS A 614 -4.96 -11.90 -3.10
N LYS A 615 -4.36 -11.94 -1.91
CA LYS A 615 -4.92 -12.69 -0.78
C LYS A 615 -6.32 -12.17 -0.50
N ASN A 616 -7.24 -13.09 -0.23
CA ASN A 616 -8.58 -12.73 0.22
C ASN A 616 -8.47 -11.89 1.49
N ILE A 617 -9.40 -10.94 1.64
CA ILE A 617 -9.58 -10.17 2.86
C ILE A 617 -9.77 -11.18 3.99
N SER A 618 -8.90 -11.14 5.00
CA SER A 618 -9.04 -12.02 6.16
C SER A 618 -10.31 -11.63 6.91
N GLY A 619 -11.13 -12.63 7.24
CA GLY A 619 -12.33 -12.41 8.02
C GLY A 619 -11.95 -11.70 9.31
N VAL A 620 -12.57 -10.54 9.53
CA VAL A 620 -12.43 -9.80 10.77
C VAL A 620 -12.87 -10.71 11.91
N SER A 621 -11.92 -11.07 12.78
CA SER A 621 -12.18 -11.89 13.95
C SER A 621 -13.25 -11.24 14.82
N GLN A 622 -13.89 -12.06 15.67
CA GLN A 622 -14.88 -11.67 16.68
C GLN A 622 -14.47 -10.50 17.61
N ASP A 623 -13.25 -9.97 17.50
CA ASP A 623 -12.73 -8.83 18.27
C ASP A 623 -13.31 -7.46 17.85
N VAL A 624 -13.86 -7.30 16.64
CA VAL A 624 -14.45 -6.01 16.24
C VAL A 624 -15.77 -5.74 16.97
N GLY A 625 -16.52 -6.79 17.32
CA GLY A 625 -17.68 -6.69 18.21
C GLY A 625 -17.33 -6.21 19.63
N VAL A 626 -16.07 -6.34 20.06
CA VAL A 626 -15.59 -5.83 21.35
C VAL A 626 -15.07 -4.39 21.26
N ARG A 627 -14.67 -3.93 20.06
CA ARG A 627 -14.18 -2.56 19.83
C ARG A 627 -15.25 -1.56 19.39
N LEU A 628 -16.41 -2.05 18.93
CA LEU A 628 -17.57 -1.24 18.52
C LEU A 628 -18.55 -0.93 19.67
N VAL A 629 -18.36 -1.53 20.85
CA VAL A 629 -19.16 -1.28 22.08
C VAL A 629 -18.52 -0.20 22.94
#